data_AF-A0A1V5TFL3-F1
#
_entry.id   AF-A0A1V5TFL3-F1
#
_cell.length_a   1.000
_cell.length_b   1.000
_cell.length_c   1.000
_cell.angle_alpha   90.00
_cell.angle_beta   90.00
_cell.angle_gamma   90.00
#
_symmetry.space_group_name_H-M   'P 1'
#
loop_
_entity.id
_entity.type
_entity.pdbx_description
1 polymer ?
#
loop_
_entity_poly.entity_id
_entity_poly.type
_entity_poly.pdbx_seq_one_letter_code
_entity_poly.pdbx_strand_id
1 'polypeptide(L)'
;MCHRLSRADRLLFGEDKVPYGIYANQIVPLSDNKVSIWERMHKNGFYLSKLSGGGICWINAGEHVTPKQSEILINYAVECNLEHFAINGAFCKCEDGHVVIGNRNLCAKCGKSIIQKVTRTVGFFVDVKDMNYYKQEYDFNFRKEYINGDFEK
;
A
#
# COMPACT_ATOMS: atom_id res chain seq x y z
N MET A 1 -7.47 15.40 -3.06
CA MET A 1 -7.71 15.52 -4.51
C MET A 1 -8.37 14.27 -5.08
N CYS A 2 -7.76 13.08 -4.93
CA CYS A 2 -8.29 11.80 -5.43
C CYS A 2 -9.77 11.50 -5.12
N HIS A 3 -10.24 11.65 -3.88
CA HIS A 3 -11.65 11.43 -3.53
C HIS A 3 -12.59 12.55 -4.02
N ARG A 4 -12.06 13.77 -4.23
CA ARG A 4 -12.88 14.90 -4.70
C ARG A 4 -13.20 14.77 -6.19
N LEU A 5 -12.19 14.38 -6.98
CA LEU A 5 -12.36 14.15 -8.42
C LEU A 5 -13.32 12.98 -8.70
N SER A 6 -13.11 11.83 -8.04
CA SER A 6 -14.03 10.68 -8.16
C SER A 6 -15.49 11.05 -7.83
N ARG A 7 -15.71 11.89 -6.81
CA ARG A 7 -17.06 12.38 -6.46
C ARG A 7 -17.62 13.37 -7.48
N ALA A 8 -16.80 14.28 -8.00
CA ALA A 8 -17.22 15.21 -9.05
C ALA A 8 -17.64 14.44 -10.30
N ASP A 9 -16.83 13.48 -10.74
CA ASP A 9 -17.14 12.65 -11.92
C ASP A 9 -18.39 11.81 -11.69
N ARG A 10 -18.58 11.27 -10.48
CA ARG A 10 -19.81 10.55 -10.12
C ARG A 10 -21.06 11.42 -10.19
N LEU A 11 -20.97 12.70 -9.80
CA LEU A 11 -22.09 13.64 -9.92
C LEU A 11 -22.43 13.95 -11.38
N LEU A 12 -21.42 14.00 -12.26
CA LEU A 12 -21.58 14.32 -13.67
C LEU A 12 -22.02 13.13 -14.53
N PHE A 13 -21.51 11.93 -14.23
CA PHE A 13 -21.62 10.76 -15.10
C PHE A 13 -22.39 9.58 -14.47
N GLY A 14 -22.78 9.70 -13.19
CA GLY A 14 -23.48 8.65 -12.44
C GLY A 14 -22.56 7.58 -11.85
N GLU A 15 -23.09 6.84 -10.87
CA GLU A 15 -22.32 5.80 -10.15
C GLU A 15 -21.95 4.61 -11.04
N ASP A 16 -22.80 4.27 -12.01
CA ASP A 16 -22.55 3.16 -12.94
C ASP A 16 -21.28 3.38 -13.78
N LYS A 17 -20.93 4.64 -14.07
CA LYS A 17 -19.72 5.02 -14.83
C LYS A 17 -18.51 5.23 -13.93
N VAL A 18 -18.72 5.62 -12.68
CA VAL A 18 -17.66 5.88 -11.70
C VAL A 18 -17.92 5.08 -10.42
N PRO A 19 -17.75 3.74 -10.48
CA PRO A 19 -18.09 2.86 -9.36
C PRO A 19 -17.11 2.98 -8.18
N TYR A 20 -15.97 3.64 -8.37
CA TYR A 20 -14.91 3.76 -7.38
C TYR A 20 -15.11 4.98 -6.48
N GLY A 21 -14.83 4.84 -5.18
CA GLY A 21 -14.91 5.93 -4.19
C GLY A 21 -13.65 6.80 -4.10
N ILE A 22 -12.54 6.36 -4.71
CA ILE A 22 -11.27 7.09 -4.74
C ILE A 22 -10.45 6.70 -5.97
N TYR A 23 -9.74 7.65 -6.56
CA TYR A 23 -8.73 7.37 -7.57
C TYR A 23 -7.39 6.96 -6.95
N ALA A 24 -6.75 5.97 -7.57
CA ALA A 24 -5.43 5.49 -7.17
C ALA A 24 -4.35 6.56 -7.41
N ASN A 25 -3.29 6.49 -6.60
CA ASN A 25 -2.13 7.37 -6.70
C ASN A 25 -0.86 6.63 -7.17
N GLN A 26 -1.01 5.37 -7.61
CA GLN A 26 0.05 4.55 -8.18
C GLN A 26 -0.45 3.90 -9.46
N ILE A 27 0.49 3.46 -10.30
CA ILE A 27 0.21 2.77 -11.57
C ILE A 27 -0.68 1.53 -11.35
N VAL A 28 -0.35 0.76 -10.32
CA VAL A 28 -1.20 -0.35 -9.86
C VAL A 28 -1.85 0.09 -8.55
N PRO A 29 -3.19 0.09 -8.45
CA PRO A 29 -3.88 0.40 -7.21
C PRO A 29 -3.35 -0.45 -6.04
N LEU A 30 -3.20 0.17 -4.86
CA LEU A 30 -2.75 -0.55 -3.67
C LEU A 30 -3.76 -1.62 -3.23
N SER A 31 -5.02 -1.46 -3.61
CA SER A 31 -6.11 -2.40 -3.35
C SER A 31 -6.23 -3.53 -4.38
N ASP A 32 -5.44 -3.53 -5.45
CA ASP A 32 -5.49 -4.59 -6.44
C ASP A 32 -4.93 -5.90 -5.86
N ASN A 33 -5.83 -6.83 -5.55
CA ASN A 33 -5.50 -8.12 -4.95
C ASN A 33 -5.02 -9.16 -5.97
N LYS A 34 -5.21 -8.93 -7.28
CA LYS A 34 -4.89 -9.90 -8.34
C LYS A 34 -3.43 -9.83 -8.79
N VAL A 35 -2.77 -8.71 -8.52
CA VAL A 35 -1.40 -8.44 -9.00
C VAL A 35 -0.36 -8.96 -8.02
N SER A 36 0.56 -9.80 -8.49
CA SER A 36 1.71 -10.27 -7.70
C SER A 36 2.67 -9.12 -7.38
N ILE A 37 3.59 -9.32 -6.42
CA ILE A 37 4.60 -8.30 -6.13
C ILE A 37 5.48 -8.02 -7.35
N TRP A 38 5.85 -9.08 -8.08
CA TRP A 38 6.67 -9.02 -9.29
C TRP A 38 5.98 -8.27 -10.42
N GLU A 39 4.71 -8.59 -10.69
CA GLU A 39 3.93 -7.89 -11.71
C GLU A 39 3.71 -6.41 -11.33
N ARG A 40 3.48 -6.11 -10.04
CA ARG A 40 3.38 -4.73 -9.55
C ARG A 40 4.66 -3.97 -9.83
N MET A 41 5.81 -4.52 -9.46
CA MET A 41 7.11 -3.88 -9.66
C MET A 41 7.42 -3.70 -11.14
N HIS A 42 7.21 -4.74 -11.96
CA HIS A 42 7.42 -4.67 -13.40
C HIS A 42 6.57 -3.59 -14.07
N LYS A 43 5.27 -3.55 -13.78
CA LYS A 43 4.38 -2.50 -14.31
C LYS A 43 4.84 -1.11 -13.88
N ASN A 44 5.15 -0.93 -12.59
CA ASN A 44 5.62 0.37 -12.12
C ASN A 44 6.94 0.78 -12.77
N GLY A 45 7.93 -0.11 -12.89
CA GLY A 45 9.19 0.20 -13.57
C GLY A 45 8.99 0.61 -15.03
N PHE A 46 8.15 -0.13 -15.76
CA PHE A 46 7.84 0.20 -17.16
C PHE A 46 7.12 1.55 -17.34
N TYR A 47 6.15 1.87 -16.50
CA TYR A 47 5.38 3.12 -16.64
C TYR A 47 6.10 4.32 -16.00
N LEU A 48 6.76 4.15 -14.86
CA LEU A 48 7.43 5.24 -14.16
C LEU A 48 8.74 5.68 -14.84
N SER A 49 9.43 4.77 -15.54
CA SER A 49 10.60 5.14 -16.37
C SER A 49 10.25 6.15 -17.48
N LYS A 50 8.97 6.27 -17.85
CA LYS A 50 8.48 7.26 -18.82
C LYS A 50 8.11 8.60 -18.17
N LEU A 51 8.10 8.69 -16.85
CA LEU A 51 7.63 9.84 -16.07
C LEU A 51 8.77 10.54 -15.29
N SER A 52 10.03 10.21 -15.60
CA SER A 52 11.25 10.84 -15.06
C SER A 52 11.19 11.15 -13.55
N GLY A 53 10.95 10.12 -12.71
CA GLY A 53 11.03 10.24 -11.25
C GLY A 53 9.79 10.78 -10.51
N GLY A 54 8.71 11.13 -11.22
CA GLY A 54 7.49 11.68 -10.61
C GLY A 54 6.57 10.68 -9.88
N GLY A 55 7.00 9.44 -9.63
CA GLY A 55 6.17 8.41 -9.04
C GLY A 55 6.93 7.44 -8.14
N ILE A 56 6.19 6.64 -7.37
CA ILE A 56 6.72 5.68 -6.42
C ILE A 56 5.87 4.41 -6.41
N CYS A 57 6.52 3.26 -6.34
CA CYS A 57 5.86 1.98 -6.08
C CYS A 57 5.89 1.66 -4.59
N TRP A 58 4.73 1.46 -3.96
CA TRP A 58 4.69 0.89 -2.60
C TRP A 58 4.35 -0.58 -2.64
N ILE A 59 5.09 -1.34 -1.84
CA ILE A 59 4.88 -2.75 -1.61
C ILE A 59 4.42 -2.87 -0.16
N ASN A 60 3.12 -3.07 0.10
CA ASN A 60 2.68 -3.25 1.48
C ASN A 60 2.97 -4.68 1.93
N ALA A 61 3.88 -4.86 2.86
CA ALA A 61 4.16 -6.13 3.52
C ALA A 61 3.26 -6.28 4.74
N GLY A 62 2.59 -7.43 4.86
CA GLY A 62 1.80 -7.81 6.03
C GLY A 62 2.66 -8.36 7.17
N GLU A 63 3.95 -8.58 6.91
CA GLU A 63 4.93 -9.15 7.82
C GLU A 63 6.30 -8.51 7.62
N HIS A 64 7.25 -8.80 8.52
CA HIS A 64 8.63 -8.35 8.34
C HIS A 64 9.28 -9.07 7.17
N VAL A 65 9.77 -8.28 6.21
CA VAL A 65 10.58 -8.78 5.09
C VAL A 65 11.98 -9.12 5.62
N THR A 66 12.46 -10.31 5.31
CA THR A 66 13.81 -10.77 5.67
C THR A 66 14.88 -10.01 4.87
N PRO A 67 16.15 -10.00 5.32
CA PRO A 67 17.24 -9.43 4.53
C PRO A 67 17.36 -10.05 3.13
N LYS A 68 17.13 -11.37 3.01
CA LYS A 68 17.21 -12.06 1.72
C LYS A 68 16.08 -11.66 0.77
N GLN A 69 14.84 -11.59 1.26
CA GLN A 69 13.72 -11.10 0.46
C GLN A 69 13.95 -9.63 0.04
N SER A 70 14.48 -8.80 0.95
CA SER A 70 14.81 -7.39 0.64
C SER A 70 15.84 -7.28 -0.48
N GLU A 71 16.90 -8.10 -0.46
CA GLU A 71 17.90 -8.18 -1.52
C GLU A 71 17.27 -8.57 -2.87
N ILE A 72 16.39 -9.58 -2.89
CA ILE A 72 15.70 -10.01 -4.11
C ILE A 72 14.83 -8.88 -4.67
N LEU A 73 14.11 -8.14 -3.81
CA LEU A 73 13.31 -6.99 -4.23
C LEU A 73 14.18 -5.88 -4.81
N ILE A 74 15.30 -5.55 -4.18
CA ILE A 74 16.22 -4.52 -4.69
C ILE A 74 16.77 -4.93 -6.07
N ASN A 75 17.23 -6.17 -6.22
CA ASN A 75 17.74 -6.67 -7.49
C ASN A 75 16.64 -6.65 -8.57
N TYR A 76 15.42 -7.06 -8.24
CA TYR A 76 14.31 -7.02 -9.19
C TYR A 76 13.89 -5.60 -9.57
N ALA A 77 13.97 -4.64 -8.64
CA ALA A 77 13.71 -3.24 -8.94
C ALA A 77 14.69 -2.71 -9.99
N VAL A 78 15.97 -3.08 -9.88
CA VAL A 78 17.00 -2.76 -10.90
C VAL A 78 16.67 -3.44 -12.23
N GLU A 79 16.33 -4.73 -12.23
CA GLU A 79 15.97 -5.48 -13.45
C GLU A 79 14.81 -4.84 -14.23
N CYS A 80 13.82 -4.26 -13.53
CA CYS A 80 12.63 -3.68 -14.15
C CYS A 80 12.67 -2.15 -14.33
N ASN A 81 13.81 -1.48 -14.11
CA ASN A 81 13.95 -0.03 -14.14
C ASN A 81 12.99 0.71 -13.18
N LEU A 82 12.77 0.14 -12.00
CA LEU A 82 11.97 0.76 -10.94
C LEU A 82 12.86 1.62 -10.04
N GLU A 83 13.02 2.88 -10.41
CA GLU A 83 13.93 3.83 -9.76
C GLU A 83 13.52 4.18 -8.31
N HIS A 84 12.22 4.25 -8.03
CA HIS A 84 11.72 4.66 -6.73
C HIS A 84 10.63 3.71 -6.22
N PHE A 85 10.97 2.98 -5.16
CA PHE A 85 10.04 2.10 -4.47
C PHE A 85 10.29 2.09 -2.96
N ALA A 86 9.31 1.63 -2.19
CA ALA A 86 9.48 1.38 -0.77
C ALA A 86 8.63 0.19 -0.32
N ILE A 87 9.19 -0.58 0.61
CA ILE A 87 8.43 -1.53 1.41
C ILE A 87 7.66 -0.71 2.45
N ASN A 88 6.35 -0.85 2.45
CA ASN A 88 5.42 -0.23 3.39
C ASN A 88 4.75 -1.31 4.24
N GLY A 89 4.06 -0.92 5.30
CA GLY A 89 3.23 -1.81 6.09
C GLY A 89 2.30 -0.99 6.99
N ALA A 90 1.28 -1.65 7.54
CA ALA A 90 0.58 -1.12 8.70
C ALA A 90 1.35 -1.50 9.96
N PHE A 91 1.88 -0.51 10.67
CA PHE A 91 2.53 -0.69 11.96
C PHE A 91 1.48 -0.55 13.06
N CYS A 92 1.18 -1.66 13.72
CA CYS A 92 0.14 -1.76 14.74
C CYS A 92 0.78 -1.79 16.14
N LYS A 93 0.42 -0.84 17.00
CA LYS A 93 0.87 -0.78 18.41
C LYS A 93 -0.25 -1.24 19.34
N CYS A 94 0.04 -2.17 20.25
CA CYS A 94 -0.90 -2.63 21.28
C CYS A 94 -0.78 -1.85 22.59
N GLU A 95 -1.67 -2.14 23.54
CA GLU A 95 -1.68 -1.55 24.90
C GLU A 95 -0.35 -1.73 25.65
N ASP A 96 0.32 -2.87 25.48
CA ASP A 96 1.62 -3.17 26.11
C ASP A 96 2.81 -2.54 25.36
N GLY A 97 2.54 -1.76 24.32
CA GLY A 97 3.58 -1.07 23.54
C GLY A 97 4.29 -1.92 22.49
N HIS A 98 3.91 -3.19 22.30
CA HIS A 98 4.43 -3.99 21.19
C HIS A 98 4.01 -3.40 19.84
N VAL A 99 4.97 -3.24 18.93
CA VAL A 99 4.72 -2.91 17.53
C VAL A 99 4.82 -4.18 16.69
N VAL A 100 3.79 -4.45 15.89
CA VAL A 100 3.74 -5.54 14.93
C VAL A 100 3.40 -5.00 13.54
N ILE A 101 3.85 -5.68 12.48
CA ILE A 101 3.53 -5.34 11.10
C ILE A 101 2.26 -6.11 10.65
N GLY A 102 1.53 -5.48 9.74
CA GLY A 102 0.30 -5.98 9.14
C GLY A 102 -0.93 -5.31 9.75
N ASN A 103 -2.00 -5.18 8.97
CA ASN A 103 -3.24 -4.56 9.43
C ASN A 103 -4.01 -5.52 10.34
N ARG A 104 -3.70 -5.45 11.65
CA ARG A 104 -4.23 -6.38 12.67
C ARG A 104 -5.07 -5.65 13.72
N ASN A 105 -6.03 -6.35 14.32
CA ASN A 105 -6.80 -5.85 15.46
C ASN A 105 -6.27 -6.39 16.80
N LEU A 106 -5.53 -7.50 16.77
CA LEU A 106 -4.89 -8.11 17.93
C LEU A 106 -3.38 -8.22 17.73
N CYS A 107 -2.63 -8.06 18.81
CA CYS A 107 -1.18 -8.16 18.80
C CYS A 107 -0.73 -9.61 18.65
N ALA A 108 0.09 -9.90 17.64
CA ALA A 108 0.65 -11.24 17.43
C ALA A 108 1.62 -11.70 18.55
N LYS A 109 2.10 -10.78 19.41
CA LYS A 109 3.03 -11.11 20.51
C LYS A 109 2.33 -11.41 21.84
N CYS A 110 1.25 -10.69 22.15
CA CYS A 110 0.62 -10.73 23.49
C CYS A 110 -0.91 -10.94 23.45
N GLY A 111 -1.53 -11.01 22.27
CA GLY A 111 -2.97 -11.18 22.12
C GLY A 111 -3.83 -9.96 22.43
N LYS A 112 -3.28 -8.89 23.04
CA LYS A 112 -4.03 -7.67 23.37
C LYS A 112 -4.44 -6.86 22.15
N SER A 113 -5.47 -6.03 22.32
CA SER A 113 -6.00 -5.13 21.30
C SER A 113 -4.96 -4.15 20.77
N ILE A 114 -5.03 -3.88 19.47
CA ILE A 114 -4.26 -2.81 18.82
C ILE A 114 -4.96 -1.47 19.08
N ILE A 115 -4.20 -0.51 19.63
CA ILE A 115 -4.70 0.83 19.99
C ILE A 115 -4.30 1.91 18.98
N GLN A 116 -3.34 1.62 18.11
CA GLN A 116 -2.86 2.55 17.09
C GLN A 116 -2.38 1.80 15.85
N LYS A 117 -2.70 2.34 14.68
CA LYS A 117 -2.22 1.86 13.38
C LYS A 117 -1.57 3.02 12.65
N VAL A 118 -0.30 2.86 12.25
CA VAL A 118 0.44 3.87 11.49
C VAL A 118 0.83 3.29 10.15
N THR A 119 0.62 4.02 9.05
CA THR A 119 1.06 3.59 7.72
C THR A 119 1.47 4.76 6.85
N ARG A 120 2.23 4.48 5.78
CA ARG A 120 2.57 5.48 4.76
C ARG A 120 1.40 5.73 3.83
N THR A 121 1.11 7.00 3.52
CA THR A 121 -0.01 7.39 2.63
C THR A 121 0.42 8.03 1.32
N VAL A 122 1.29 9.04 1.37
CA VAL A 122 1.81 9.81 0.21
C VAL A 122 3.26 10.24 0.45
N GLY A 123 4.06 9.36 1.08
CA GLY A 123 5.49 9.59 1.34
C GLY A 123 5.87 9.77 2.81
N PHE A 124 4.89 9.95 3.71
CA PHE A 124 5.11 10.03 5.15
C PHE A 124 4.14 9.14 5.94
N PHE A 125 4.50 8.83 7.18
CA PHE A 125 3.70 8.03 8.10
C PHE A 125 2.59 8.87 8.74
N VAL A 126 1.40 8.30 8.80
CA VAL A 126 0.21 8.92 9.40
C VAL A 126 -0.51 7.87 10.24
N ASP A 127 -1.03 8.29 11.40
CA ASP A 127 -1.97 7.46 12.17
C ASP A 127 -3.25 7.30 11.36
N VAL A 128 -3.69 6.06 11.16
CA VAL A 128 -4.86 5.74 10.34
C VAL A 128 -6.09 6.50 10.83
N LYS A 129 -6.22 6.69 12.15
CA LYS A 129 -7.35 7.44 12.73
C LYS A 129 -7.40 8.91 12.28
N ASP A 130 -6.24 9.49 11.95
CA ASP A 130 -6.10 10.90 11.55
C ASP A 130 -6.27 11.06 10.02
N MET A 131 -6.36 9.96 9.28
CA MET A 131 -6.68 10.01 7.86
C MET A 131 -8.13 10.46 7.65
N ASN A 132 -8.41 11.13 6.53
CA ASN A 132 -9.81 11.41 6.18
C ASN A 132 -10.61 10.13 5.95
N TYR A 133 -11.91 10.19 6.18
CA TYR A 133 -12.86 9.08 6.00
C TYR A 133 -12.65 8.31 4.69
N TYR A 134 -12.58 9.00 3.55
CA TYR A 134 -12.43 8.37 2.24
C TYR A 134 -11.12 7.59 2.07
N LYS A 135 -10.05 8.05 2.72
CA LYS A 135 -8.75 7.36 2.71
C LYS A 135 -8.73 6.13 3.62
N GLN A 136 -9.46 6.15 4.72
CA GLN A 136 -9.63 4.97 5.55
C GLN A 136 -10.49 3.94 4.82
N GLU A 137 -11.68 4.38 4.41
CA GLU A 137 -12.72 3.52 3.86
C GLU A 137 -12.33 2.93 2.51
N TYR A 138 -11.86 3.74 1.55
CA TYR A 138 -11.68 3.28 0.17
C TYR A 138 -10.22 2.99 -0.23
N ASP A 139 -9.25 3.23 0.65
CA ASP A 139 -7.82 2.97 0.39
C ASP A 139 -7.23 2.06 1.46
N PHE A 140 -7.02 2.55 2.69
CA PHE A 140 -6.31 1.82 3.74
C PHE A 140 -6.90 0.43 4.04
N ASN A 141 -8.22 0.34 4.22
CA ASN A 141 -8.89 -0.91 4.60
C ASN A 141 -8.82 -2.01 3.53
N PHE A 142 -8.52 -1.65 2.29
CA PHE A 142 -8.51 -2.57 1.15
C PHE A 142 -7.12 -2.80 0.55
N ARG A 143 -6.06 -2.23 1.13
CA ARG A 143 -4.71 -2.42 0.59
C ARG A 143 -4.32 -3.89 0.63
N LYS A 144 -3.82 -4.40 -0.49
CA LYS A 144 -3.19 -5.72 -0.55
C LYS A 144 -1.94 -5.71 0.32
N GLU A 145 -1.88 -6.63 1.27
CA GLU A 145 -0.69 -6.95 2.06
C GLU A 145 -0.05 -8.22 1.51
N TYR A 146 1.22 -8.15 1.12
CA TYR A 146 2.02 -9.29 0.68
C TYR A 146 2.63 -9.99 1.89
N ILE A 147 2.58 -11.33 1.92
CA ILE A 147 3.08 -12.18 3.01
C ILE A 147 4.28 -13.02 2.54
N ASN A 148 4.94 -13.75 3.43
CA ASN A 148 6.22 -14.41 3.14
C ASN A 148 6.26 -15.28 1.86
N GLY A 149 5.16 -15.97 1.52
CA GLY A 149 5.07 -16.76 0.27
C GLY A 149 4.93 -15.92 -1.01
N ASP A 150 4.54 -14.65 -0.92
CA ASP A 150 4.43 -13.76 -2.08
C ASP A 150 5.81 -13.24 -2.55
N PHE A 151 6.84 -13.33 -1.71
CA PHE A 151 8.21 -12.88 -2.02
C PHE A 151 9.08 -13.97 -2.66
N GLU A 152 8.49 -15.14 -2.95
CA GLU A 152 9.13 -16.21 -3.69
C GLU A 152 8.91 -15.97 -5.20
N LYS A 153 9.96 -16.20 -6.00
CA LYS A 153 9.97 -15.95 -7.46
C LYS A 153 9.81 -17.26 -8.21
#